data_AF-A0AAV1BDL6-F1
#
_entry.id   AF-A0AAV1BDL6-F1
#
_cell.length_a   1.000
_cell.length_b   1.000
_cell.length_c   1.000
_cell.angle_alpha   90.00
_cell.angle_beta   90.00
_cell.angle_gamma   90.00
#
_symmetry.space_group_name_H-M   'P 1'
#
loop_
_entity.id
_entity.type
_entity.pdbx_description
1 polymer ?
#
loop_
_entity_poly.entity_id
_entity_poly.type
_entity_poly.pdbx_seq_one_letter_code
_entity_poly.pdbx_strand_id
1 'polypeptide(L)'
;MHHLEELLIFFPFLLGLTLTLNHITKLTTWIFNTCLRSEKNLIKTYGSWALITGATDGIGKALSYQLAYSGLNLILVSRNSKKLETVRTEIQTKHSHVQIKTITIDFSGEVSSGIKEIEALARVLDLGVVINNVGITYPKAMFFHEVKEEMWMKVVRVNIESTTRITKAVLGGMLERKKGTIVNIGSGAAVVVPSHPLFTIYAATKA
;
A
#
# COMPACT_ATOMS: atom_id res chain seq x y z
N MET A 1 4.56 -61.39 -8.20
CA MET A 1 4.42 -60.51 -9.39
C MET A 1 3.22 -59.59 -9.28
N HIS A 2 1.99 -60.09 -9.05
CA HIS A 2 0.78 -59.26 -8.94
C HIS A 2 0.86 -58.08 -7.94
N HIS A 3 1.39 -58.28 -6.72
CA HIS A 3 1.52 -57.18 -5.76
C HIS A 3 2.46 -56.04 -6.18
N LEU A 4 3.43 -56.31 -7.06
CA LEU A 4 4.35 -55.27 -7.53
C LEU A 4 3.67 -54.35 -8.54
N GLU A 5 2.78 -54.89 -9.38
CA GLU A 5 2.00 -54.15 -10.36
C GLU A 5 0.93 -53.27 -9.69
N GLU A 6 0.28 -53.77 -8.64
CA GLU A 6 -0.67 -52.99 -7.85
C GLU A 6 -0.01 -51.77 -7.19
N LEU A 7 1.19 -51.96 -6.61
CA LEU A 7 1.99 -50.87 -6.03
C LEU A 7 2.39 -49.82 -7.06
N LEU A 8 2.74 -50.25 -8.27
CA LEU A 8 3.12 -49.36 -9.39
C LEU A 8 1.98 -48.47 -9.88
N ILE A 9 0.72 -48.90 -9.75
CA ILE A 9 -0.47 -48.12 -10.13
C ILE A 9 -0.97 -47.28 -8.94
N PHE A 10 -0.92 -47.83 -7.74
CA PHE A 10 -1.46 -47.18 -6.54
C PHE A 10 -0.70 -45.91 -6.16
N PHE A 11 0.64 -45.92 -6.27
CA PHE A 11 1.47 -44.77 -5.91
C PHE A 11 1.23 -43.52 -6.79
N PRO A 12 1.26 -43.60 -8.14
CA PRO A 12 0.96 -42.44 -8.98
C PRO A 12 -0.49 -41.99 -8.86
N PHE A 13 -1.43 -42.91 -8.61
CA PHE A 13 -2.83 -42.55 -8.32
C PHE A 13 -2.94 -41.73 -7.04
N LEU A 14 -2.32 -42.18 -5.93
CA LEU A 14 -2.34 -41.47 -4.67
C LEU A 14 -1.65 -40.09 -4.78
N LEU A 15 -0.55 -40.01 -5.53
CA LEU A 15 0.15 -38.76 -5.83
C LEU A 15 -0.75 -37.80 -6.63
N GLY A 16 -1.40 -38.29 -7.69
CA GLY A 16 -2.35 -37.52 -8.50
C GLY A 16 -3.55 -37.02 -7.70
N LEU A 17 -4.12 -37.87 -6.83
CA LEU A 17 -5.20 -37.51 -5.93
C LEU A 17 -4.75 -36.41 -4.94
N THR A 18 -3.55 -36.52 -4.38
CA THR A 18 -3.03 -35.53 -3.43
C THR A 18 -2.80 -34.18 -4.12
N LEU A 19 -2.24 -34.17 -5.33
CA LEU A 19 -2.02 -32.94 -6.10
C LEU A 19 -3.34 -32.27 -6.50
N THR A 20 -4.30 -33.06 -7.00
CA THR A 20 -5.63 -32.53 -7.38
C THR A 20 -6.37 -31.97 -6.18
N LEU A 21 -6.38 -32.66 -5.03
CA LEU A 21 -6.96 -32.14 -3.79
C LEU A 21 -6.27 -30.83 -3.36
N ASN A 22 -4.94 -30.73 -3.47
CA ASN A 22 -4.21 -29.49 -3.17
C ASN A 22 -4.58 -28.34 -4.12
N HIS A 23 -4.80 -28.61 -5.40
CA HIS A 23 -5.27 -27.60 -6.34
C HIS A 23 -6.72 -27.17 -6.06
N ILE A 24 -7.59 -28.12 -5.73
CA ILE A 24 -8.98 -27.84 -5.36
C ILE A 24 -9.00 -26.98 -4.09
N THR A 25 -8.26 -27.32 -3.03
CA THR A 25 -8.23 -26.52 -1.80
C THR A 25 -7.67 -25.13 -2.04
N LYS A 26 -6.64 -24.97 -2.86
CA LYS A 26 -6.13 -23.65 -3.27
C LYS A 26 -7.18 -22.85 -4.03
N LEU A 27 -7.87 -23.47 -4.98
CA LEU A 27 -8.91 -22.82 -5.78
C LEU A 27 -10.11 -22.42 -4.92
N THR A 28 -10.62 -23.31 -4.07
CA THR A 28 -11.76 -23.00 -3.19
C THR A 28 -11.39 -21.93 -2.17
N THR A 29 -10.18 -21.97 -1.61
CA THR A 29 -9.66 -20.92 -0.72
C THR A 29 -9.55 -19.58 -1.46
N TRP A 30 -9.08 -19.59 -2.70
CA TRP A 30 -9.02 -18.38 -3.54
C TRP A 30 -10.42 -17.84 -3.85
N ILE A 31 -11.37 -18.67 -4.26
CA ILE A 31 -12.77 -18.28 -4.50
C ILE A 31 -13.38 -17.68 -3.23
N PHE A 32 -13.20 -18.34 -2.09
CA PHE A 32 -13.72 -17.84 -0.83
C PHE A 32 -13.13 -16.48 -0.47
N ASN A 33 -11.80 -16.34 -0.53
CA ASN A 33 -11.11 -15.10 -0.16
C ASN A 33 -11.40 -13.94 -1.11
N THR A 34 -11.62 -14.21 -2.40
CA THR A 34 -11.86 -13.19 -3.43
C THR A 34 -13.33 -12.82 -3.53
N CYS A 35 -14.25 -13.78 -3.41
CA CYS A 35 -15.67 -13.59 -3.74
C CYS A 35 -16.61 -13.62 -2.54
N LEU A 36 -16.31 -14.39 -1.48
CA LEU A 36 -17.27 -14.68 -0.41
C LEU A 36 -16.85 -14.12 0.96
N ARG A 37 -15.59 -13.71 1.12
CA ARG A 37 -15.08 -13.23 2.40
C ARG A 37 -15.68 -11.88 2.74
N SER A 38 -16.36 -11.81 3.89
CA SER A 38 -16.88 -10.57 4.43
C SER A 38 -15.78 -9.53 4.68
N GLU A 39 -16.13 -8.25 4.51
CA GLU A 39 -15.23 -7.14 4.76
C GLU A 39 -14.83 -7.07 6.24
N LYS A 40 -13.53 -6.89 6.51
CA LYS A 40 -13.06 -6.67 7.87
C LYS A 40 -13.48 -5.27 8.33
N ASN A 41 -14.04 -5.16 9.53
CA ASN A 41 -14.24 -3.86 10.17
C ASN A 41 -12.88 -3.24 10.55
N LEU A 42 -12.39 -2.33 9.71
CA LEU A 42 -11.07 -1.73 9.83
C LEU A 42 -10.93 -0.89 11.11
N ILE A 43 -11.99 -0.18 11.52
CA ILE A 43 -11.99 0.67 12.72
C ILE A 43 -11.75 -0.19 13.97
N LYS A 44 -12.55 -1.26 14.11
CA LYS A 44 -12.40 -2.22 15.22
C LYS A 44 -11.02 -2.89 15.19
N THR A 45 -10.55 -3.27 14.01
CA THR A 45 -9.33 -4.07 13.85
C THR A 45 -8.05 -3.24 14.00
N TYR A 46 -7.97 -2.07 13.39
CA TYR A 46 -6.72 -1.30 13.27
C TYR A 46 -6.79 0.08 13.92
N GLY A 47 -7.92 0.78 13.84
CA GLY A 47 -8.11 2.10 14.45
C GLY A 47 -9.01 3.00 13.63
N SER A 48 -9.52 4.06 14.24
CA SER A 48 -10.50 4.98 13.64
C SER A 48 -9.91 5.99 12.64
N TRP A 49 -8.58 6.14 12.60
CA TRP A 49 -7.90 7.03 11.67
C TRP A 49 -7.02 6.30 10.66
N ALA A 50 -6.99 6.82 9.44
CA ALA A 50 -6.10 6.41 8.36
C ALA A 50 -5.26 7.58 7.85
N LEU A 51 -3.98 7.34 7.56
CA LEU A 51 -3.09 8.29 6.89
C LEU A 51 -2.81 7.80 5.47
N ILE A 52 -2.93 8.69 4.48
CA ILE A 52 -2.69 8.36 3.07
C ILE A 52 -1.72 9.37 2.46
N THR A 53 -0.59 8.90 1.94
CA THR A 53 0.34 9.74 1.17
C THR A 53 0.01 9.71 -0.32
N GLY A 54 0.18 10.83 -1.02
CA GLY A 54 -0.27 10.95 -2.41
C GLY A 54 -1.80 10.90 -2.54
N ALA A 55 -2.53 11.43 -1.56
CA ALA A 55 -3.98 11.28 -1.43
C ALA A 55 -4.82 12.07 -2.45
N THR A 56 -4.20 12.89 -3.29
CA THR A 56 -4.91 13.84 -4.18
C THR A 56 -5.15 13.33 -5.59
N ASP A 57 -4.59 12.19 -5.96
CA ASP A 57 -4.72 11.64 -7.32
C ASP A 57 -4.67 10.11 -7.34
N GLY A 58 -5.11 9.52 -8.46
CA GLY A 58 -5.00 8.10 -8.74
C GLY A 58 -5.44 7.17 -7.61
N ILE A 59 -4.61 6.16 -7.31
CA ILE A 59 -4.87 5.11 -6.30
C ILE A 59 -5.05 5.72 -4.90
N GLY A 60 -4.21 6.68 -4.52
CA GLY A 60 -4.29 7.34 -3.22
C GLY A 60 -5.60 8.10 -3.03
N LYS A 61 -6.07 8.81 -4.08
CA LYS A 61 -7.40 9.45 -4.07
C LYS A 61 -8.47 8.38 -3.89
N ALA A 62 -8.50 7.36 -4.76
CA ALA A 62 -9.53 6.30 -4.67
C ALA A 62 -9.59 5.64 -3.29
N LEU A 63 -8.43 5.29 -2.70
CA LEU A 63 -8.35 4.72 -1.35
C LEU A 63 -8.86 5.70 -0.27
N SER A 64 -8.62 7.00 -0.42
CA SER A 64 -9.16 8.00 0.51
C SER A 64 -10.69 8.01 0.53
N TYR A 65 -11.35 7.91 -0.64
CA TYR A 65 -12.82 7.85 -0.70
C TYR A 65 -13.34 6.53 -0.13
N GLN A 66 -12.69 5.41 -0.43
CA GLN A 66 -13.12 4.10 0.08
C GLN A 66 -12.97 4.02 1.60
N LEU A 67 -11.86 4.49 2.17
CA LEU A 67 -11.67 4.51 3.62
C LEU A 67 -12.65 5.44 4.34
N ALA A 68 -12.98 6.60 3.75
CA ALA A 68 -14.04 7.46 4.26
C ALA A 68 -15.42 6.81 4.16
N TYR A 69 -15.72 6.11 3.06
CA TYR A 69 -16.95 5.35 2.89
C TYR A 69 -17.10 4.28 3.98
N SER A 70 -16.00 3.60 4.36
CA SER A 70 -15.95 2.66 5.49
C SER A 70 -15.94 3.35 6.87
N GLY A 71 -16.04 4.69 6.92
CA GLY A 71 -16.19 5.47 8.15
C GLY A 71 -14.89 5.87 8.86
N LEU A 72 -13.71 5.67 8.26
CA LEU A 72 -12.44 6.09 8.86
C LEU A 72 -12.24 7.61 8.71
N ASN A 73 -11.72 8.23 9.76
CA ASN A 73 -11.18 9.58 9.72
C ASN A 73 -9.84 9.59 8.95
N LEU A 74 -9.52 10.69 8.27
CA LEU A 74 -8.41 10.72 7.32
C LEU A 74 -7.35 11.79 7.64
N ILE A 75 -6.09 11.42 7.49
CA ILE A 75 -4.96 12.34 7.34
C ILE A 75 -4.51 12.26 5.89
N LEU A 76 -4.82 13.29 5.09
CA LEU A 76 -4.48 13.35 3.68
C LEU A 76 -3.16 14.08 3.50
N VAL A 77 -2.17 13.39 2.93
CA VAL A 77 -0.83 13.95 2.69
C VAL A 77 -0.56 14.06 1.20
N SER A 78 -0.25 15.26 0.71
CA SER A 78 0.15 15.50 -0.69
C SER A 78 0.89 16.82 -0.82
N ARG A 79 1.39 17.12 -2.02
CA ARG A 79 2.16 18.33 -2.34
C ARG A 79 1.31 19.54 -2.67
N ASN A 80 0.08 19.31 -3.13
CA ASN A 80 -0.78 20.37 -3.63
C ASN A 80 -1.91 20.61 -2.61
N SER A 81 -1.77 21.69 -1.83
CA SER A 81 -2.75 22.10 -0.82
C SER A 81 -4.14 22.35 -1.40
N LYS A 82 -4.24 22.94 -2.60
CA LYS A 82 -5.53 23.16 -3.28
C LYS A 82 -6.21 21.84 -3.62
N LYS A 83 -5.49 20.86 -4.18
CA LYS A 83 -6.06 19.54 -4.47
C LYS A 83 -6.42 18.78 -3.18
N LEU A 84 -5.66 18.94 -2.09
CA LEU A 84 -6.01 18.37 -0.78
C LEU A 84 -7.35 18.93 -0.30
N GLU A 85 -7.54 20.22 -0.44
CA GLU A 85 -8.78 20.90 -0.06
C GLU A 85 -9.97 20.42 -0.88
N THR A 86 -9.78 20.27 -2.19
CA THR A 86 -10.80 19.71 -3.09
C THR A 86 -11.20 18.30 -2.65
N VAL A 87 -10.24 17.40 -2.42
CA VAL A 87 -10.53 16.02 -1.96
C VAL A 87 -11.20 16.02 -0.59
N ARG A 88 -10.73 16.84 0.34
CA ARG A 88 -11.34 17.00 1.67
C ARG A 88 -12.81 17.39 1.54
N THR A 89 -13.10 18.43 0.77
CA THR A 89 -14.46 18.93 0.58
C THR A 89 -15.34 17.88 -0.08
N GLU A 90 -14.88 17.25 -1.17
CA GLU A 90 -15.62 16.20 -1.87
C GLU A 90 -15.98 15.01 -0.96
N ILE A 91 -15.06 14.58 -0.09
CA ILE A 91 -15.31 13.52 0.88
C ILE A 91 -16.29 13.99 1.96
N GLN A 92 -16.09 15.17 2.55
CA GLN A 92 -16.95 15.69 3.63
C GLN A 92 -18.39 15.96 3.16
N THR A 93 -18.60 16.34 1.90
CA THR A 93 -19.95 16.48 1.33
C THR A 93 -20.71 15.15 1.33
N LYS A 94 -20.03 14.02 1.11
CA LYS A 94 -20.65 12.68 1.07
C LYS A 94 -20.65 11.99 2.43
N HIS A 95 -19.69 12.31 3.29
CA HIS A 95 -19.42 11.66 4.56
C HIS A 95 -19.18 12.72 5.65
N SER A 96 -20.22 13.48 6.00
CA SER A 96 -20.11 14.63 6.93
C SER A 96 -19.62 14.28 8.34
N HIS A 97 -19.72 13.01 8.74
CA HIS A 97 -19.24 12.50 10.02
C HIS A 97 -17.73 12.18 10.03
N VAL A 98 -17.09 12.11 8.86
CA VAL A 98 -15.66 11.80 8.72
C VAL A 98 -14.84 13.06 8.97
N GLN A 99 -13.94 12.98 9.94
CA GLN A 99 -12.96 14.04 10.22
C GLN A 99 -11.78 13.92 9.27
N ILE A 100 -11.32 15.05 8.73
CA ILE A 100 -10.21 15.10 7.78
C ILE A 100 -9.19 16.15 8.21
N LYS A 101 -7.93 15.71 8.32
CA LYS A 101 -6.75 16.57 8.46
C LYS A 101 -5.96 16.52 7.16
N THR A 102 -5.38 17.64 6.75
CA THR A 102 -4.55 17.74 5.54
C THR A 102 -3.16 18.19 5.92
N ILE A 103 -2.14 17.59 5.32
CA ILE A 103 -0.73 17.95 5.54
C ILE A 103 -0.07 18.10 4.18
N THR A 104 0.53 19.27 3.94
CA THR A 104 1.20 19.55 2.67
C THR A 104 2.67 19.19 2.78
N ILE A 105 3.12 18.15 2.06
CA ILE A 105 4.51 17.68 2.06
C ILE A 105 4.97 17.41 0.63
N ASP A 106 6.07 18.05 0.23
CA ASP A 106 6.86 17.64 -0.94
C ASP A 106 8.02 16.74 -0.55
N PHE A 107 7.78 15.43 -0.74
CA PHE A 107 8.78 14.42 -0.48
C PHE A 107 10.04 14.52 -1.35
N SER A 108 10.09 15.37 -2.37
CA SER A 108 11.34 15.65 -3.09
C SER A 108 12.23 16.71 -2.43
N GLY A 109 11.70 17.49 -1.50
CA GLY A 109 12.38 18.60 -0.82
C GLY A 109 12.53 18.39 0.68
N GLU A 110 12.34 19.47 1.44
CA GLU A 110 12.32 19.46 2.91
C GLU A 110 11.02 18.82 3.41
N VAL A 111 11.11 17.89 4.35
CA VAL A 111 9.97 17.13 4.88
C VAL A 111 9.86 17.14 6.40
N SER A 112 10.86 17.66 7.12
CA SER A 112 11.00 17.52 8.57
C SER A 112 9.82 18.11 9.33
N SER A 113 9.29 19.25 8.90
CA SER A 113 8.12 19.88 9.55
C SER A 113 6.87 19.00 9.45
N GLY A 114 6.53 18.56 8.24
CA GLY A 114 5.38 17.70 8.00
C GLY A 114 5.52 16.31 8.65
N ILE A 115 6.73 15.75 8.68
CA ILE A 115 6.99 14.48 9.39
C ILE A 115 6.79 14.63 10.90
N LYS A 116 7.24 15.73 11.51
CA LYS A 116 7.00 16.02 12.93
C LYS A 116 5.51 16.20 13.23
N GLU A 117 4.76 16.85 12.33
CA GLU A 117 3.31 16.98 12.47
C GLU A 117 2.62 15.61 12.42
N ILE A 118 3.02 14.75 11.49
CA ILE A 118 2.51 13.37 11.39
C ILE A 118 2.81 12.58 12.66
N GLU A 119 4.03 12.66 13.18
CA GLU A 119 4.42 12.01 14.44
C GLU A 119 3.55 12.49 15.61
N ALA A 120 3.33 13.80 15.74
CA ALA A 120 2.48 14.36 16.78
C ALA A 120 1.04 13.86 16.68
N LEU A 121 0.47 13.84 15.46
CA LEU A 121 -0.87 13.32 15.21
C LEU A 121 -0.98 11.82 15.50
N ALA A 122 0.04 11.02 15.16
CA ALA A 122 0.04 9.57 15.38
C ALA A 122 0.04 9.17 16.87
N ARG A 123 0.51 10.05 17.74
CA ARG A 123 0.49 9.86 19.20
C ARG A 123 -0.88 10.18 19.82
N VAL A 124 -1.58 11.19 19.31
CA VAL A 124 -2.85 11.65 19.89
C VAL A 124 -4.08 11.04 19.24
N LEU A 125 -3.98 10.65 17.97
CA LEU A 125 -5.07 10.00 17.24
C LEU A 125 -4.93 8.48 17.32
N ASP A 126 -6.06 7.80 17.24
CA ASP A 126 -6.13 6.35 17.02
C ASP A 126 -5.81 6.01 15.56
N LEU A 127 -4.59 6.37 15.14
CA LEU A 127 -4.06 6.14 13.78
C LEU A 127 -3.74 4.66 13.61
N GLY A 128 -4.64 3.96 12.94
CA GLY A 128 -4.60 2.52 12.76
C GLY A 128 -4.14 2.07 11.39
N VAL A 129 -4.41 2.86 10.35
CA VAL A 129 -4.13 2.48 8.97
C VAL A 129 -3.19 3.51 8.35
N VAL A 130 -2.09 3.06 7.76
CA VAL A 130 -1.17 3.94 7.01
C VAL A 130 -0.99 3.38 5.61
N ILE A 131 -1.27 4.22 4.62
CA ILE A 131 -1.10 3.91 3.20
C ILE A 131 0.05 4.76 2.65
N ASN A 132 1.21 4.13 2.51
CA ASN A 132 2.36 4.72 1.82
C ASN A 132 2.15 4.56 0.31
N ASN A 133 1.47 5.53 -0.30
CA ASN A 133 1.10 5.50 -1.71
C ASN A 133 1.89 6.49 -2.58
N VAL A 134 2.48 7.54 -2.00
CA VAL A 134 3.27 8.50 -2.79
C VAL A 134 4.37 7.78 -3.59
N GLY A 135 4.54 8.18 -4.84
CA GLY A 135 5.60 7.67 -5.70
C GLY A 135 5.67 8.42 -7.00
N ILE A 136 6.85 8.39 -7.64
CA ILE A 136 7.09 8.93 -8.96
C ILE A 136 7.92 7.95 -9.79
N THR A 137 7.88 8.14 -11.10
CA THR A 137 8.70 7.44 -12.08
C THR A 137 9.30 8.44 -13.07
N TYR A 138 10.06 7.95 -14.04
CA TYR A 138 10.62 8.77 -15.12
C TYR A 138 9.52 9.39 -15.98
N PRO A 139 9.75 10.56 -16.59
CA PRO A 139 8.78 11.18 -17.50
C PRO A 139 8.53 10.35 -18.77
N LYS A 140 9.49 9.50 -19.16
CA LYS A 140 9.42 8.58 -20.29
C LYS A 140 10.38 7.41 -20.07
N ALA A 141 10.23 6.36 -20.87
CA ALA A 141 11.17 5.25 -20.93
C ALA A 141 12.55 5.76 -21.37
N MET A 142 13.60 5.45 -20.60
CA MET A 142 14.98 5.92 -20.85
C MET A 142 15.98 4.88 -20.39
N PHE A 143 17.10 4.75 -21.11
CA PHE A 143 18.23 3.99 -20.59
C PHE A 143 18.82 4.71 -19.38
N PHE A 144 19.33 3.96 -18.39
CA PHE A 144 19.79 4.55 -17.14
C PHE A 144 20.89 5.61 -17.34
N HIS A 145 21.81 5.40 -18.30
CA HIS A 145 22.86 6.38 -18.62
C HIS A 145 22.34 7.72 -19.18
N GLU A 146 21.08 7.79 -19.61
CA GLU A 146 20.40 9.01 -20.08
C GLU A 146 19.67 9.74 -18.94
N VAL A 147 19.46 9.05 -17.80
CA VAL A 147 18.75 9.62 -16.66
C VAL A 147 19.69 10.52 -15.88
N LYS A 148 19.39 11.81 -15.87
CA LYS A 148 20.11 12.80 -15.08
C LYS A 148 20.10 12.43 -13.59
N GLU A 149 21.19 12.76 -12.90
CA GLU A 149 21.36 12.51 -11.48
C GLU A 149 20.22 13.04 -10.62
N GLU A 150 19.85 14.31 -10.86
CA GLU A 150 18.73 14.96 -10.19
C GLU A 150 17.44 14.14 -10.28
N MET A 151 17.14 13.54 -11.43
CA MET A 151 15.92 12.78 -11.64
C MET A 151 15.93 11.47 -10.86
N TRP A 152 17.00 10.67 -10.97
CA TRP A 152 17.01 9.38 -10.28
C TRP A 152 17.13 9.54 -8.76
N MET A 153 17.87 10.55 -8.27
CA MET A 153 17.90 10.89 -6.84
C MET A 153 16.53 11.32 -6.33
N LYS A 154 15.79 12.09 -7.12
CA LYS A 154 14.41 12.47 -6.80
C LYS A 154 13.49 11.24 -6.70
N VAL A 155 13.62 10.27 -7.60
CA VAL A 155 12.85 9.01 -7.57
C VAL A 155 13.17 8.22 -6.29
N VAL A 156 14.45 8.06 -5.95
CA VAL A 156 14.88 7.38 -4.72
C VAL A 156 14.30 8.06 -3.49
N ARG A 157 14.47 9.38 -3.37
CA ARG A 157 13.96 10.15 -2.24
C ARG A 157 12.44 10.02 -2.11
N VAL A 158 11.69 10.22 -3.19
CA VAL A 158 10.22 10.19 -3.13
C VAL A 158 9.70 8.77 -2.90
N ASN A 159 10.30 7.72 -3.44
CA ASN A 159 9.76 6.36 -3.34
C ASN A 159 10.21 5.62 -2.08
N ILE A 160 11.46 5.81 -1.64
CA ILE A 160 12.07 5.09 -0.51
C ILE A 160 12.04 5.94 0.77
N GLU A 161 12.57 7.17 0.70
CA GLU A 161 12.76 8.00 1.88
C GLU A 161 11.42 8.41 2.49
N SER A 162 10.41 8.72 1.66
CA SER A 162 9.06 9.04 2.12
C SER A 162 8.46 7.90 2.95
N THR A 163 8.41 6.68 2.40
CA THR A 163 7.88 5.47 3.03
C THR A 163 8.59 5.20 4.36
N THR A 164 9.92 5.32 4.36
CA THR A 164 10.74 5.09 5.55
C THR A 164 10.45 6.12 6.65
N ARG A 165 10.41 7.41 6.31
CA ARG A 165 10.17 8.49 7.27
C ARG A 165 8.76 8.44 7.85
N ILE A 166 7.75 8.22 7.01
CA ILE A 166 6.35 8.12 7.45
C ILE A 166 6.18 6.92 8.37
N THR A 167 6.71 5.76 7.97
CA THR A 167 6.67 4.55 8.81
C THR A 167 7.34 4.80 10.15
N LYS A 168 8.53 5.39 10.17
CA LYS A 168 9.24 5.71 11.43
C LYS A 168 8.43 6.66 12.32
N ALA A 169 7.79 7.68 11.74
CA ALA A 169 7.01 8.68 12.48
C ALA A 169 5.77 8.10 13.16
N VAL A 170 5.11 7.12 12.54
CA VAL A 170 3.85 6.55 13.06
C VAL A 170 4.05 5.30 13.92
N LEU A 171 5.19 4.62 13.78
CA LEU A 171 5.42 3.31 14.37
C LEU A 171 5.37 3.32 15.91
N GLY A 172 5.90 4.36 16.56
CA GLY A 172 5.89 4.47 18.02
C GLY A 172 4.49 4.35 18.61
N GLY A 173 3.53 5.15 18.12
CA GLY A 173 2.14 5.11 18.59
C GLY A 173 1.43 3.78 18.27
N MET A 174 1.73 3.17 17.11
CA MET A 174 1.17 1.85 16.77
C MET A 174 1.67 0.75 17.70
N LEU A 175 2.96 0.78 18.07
CA LEU A 175 3.57 -0.18 19.00
C LEU A 175 3.00 -0.03 20.41
N GLU A 176 2.85 1.20 20.90
CA GLU A 176 2.24 1.49 22.21
C GLU A 176 0.82 0.93 22.30
N ARG A 177 0.01 1.12 21.23
CA ARG A 177 -1.35 0.58 21.15
C ARG A 177 -1.40 -0.93 20.83
N LYS A 178 -0.27 -1.54 20.44
CA LYS A 178 -0.18 -2.90 19.88
C LYS A 178 -1.19 -3.14 18.75
N LYS A 179 -1.46 -2.09 17.97
CA LYS A 179 -2.54 -2.05 16.99
C LYS A 179 -2.16 -1.11 15.85
N GLY A 180 -2.25 -1.62 14.63
CA GLY A 180 -2.01 -0.84 13.42
C GLY A 180 -1.70 -1.72 12.22
N THR A 181 -1.79 -1.14 11.03
CA THR A 181 -1.39 -1.74 9.77
C THR A 181 -0.76 -0.69 8.86
N ILE A 182 0.27 -1.10 8.14
CA ILE A 182 0.97 -0.26 7.17
C ILE A 182 0.93 -0.97 5.83
N VAL A 183 0.42 -0.29 4.82
CA VAL A 183 0.31 -0.77 3.44
C VAL A 183 1.21 0.09 2.56
N ASN A 184 2.21 -0.55 1.95
CA ASN A 184 3.11 0.10 1.01
C ASN A 184 2.66 -0.22 -0.41
N ILE A 185 2.40 0.81 -1.22
CA ILE A 185 2.03 0.63 -2.62
C ILE A 185 3.28 0.37 -3.46
N GLY A 186 3.50 -0.89 -3.76
CA GLY A 186 4.56 -1.39 -4.65
C GLY A 186 4.22 -1.23 -6.14
N SER A 187 4.92 -1.99 -6.98
CA SER A 187 4.65 -2.03 -8.42
C SER A 187 4.94 -3.40 -9.02
N GLY A 188 4.13 -3.82 -9.99
CA GLY A 188 4.42 -5.01 -10.81
C GLY A 188 5.76 -4.92 -11.55
N ALA A 189 6.29 -3.71 -11.78
CA ALA A 189 7.61 -3.50 -12.36
C ALA A 189 8.76 -4.10 -11.52
N ALA A 190 8.54 -4.34 -10.23
CA ALA A 190 9.55 -4.90 -9.34
C ALA A 190 9.40 -6.40 -9.07
N VAL A 191 8.19 -6.96 -9.21
CA VAL A 191 7.88 -8.34 -8.82
C VAL A 191 7.40 -9.21 -9.98
N VAL A 192 6.65 -8.64 -10.92
CA VAL A 192 5.98 -9.40 -12.00
C VAL A 192 6.77 -9.33 -13.30
N VAL A 193 7.37 -8.18 -13.59
CA VAL A 193 8.11 -7.98 -14.84
C VAL A 193 9.55 -8.47 -14.64
N PRO A 194 10.01 -9.49 -15.40
CA PRO A 194 11.34 -10.07 -15.20
C PRO A 194 12.48 -9.10 -15.54
N SER A 195 12.22 -8.09 -16.38
CA SER A 195 13.18 -7.03 -16.70
C SER A 195 12.47 -5.74 -17.07
N HIS A 196 12.84 -4.63 -16.43
CA HIS A 196 12.27 -3.31 -16.69
C HIS A 196 13.36 -2.26 -16.95
N PRO A 197 14.18 -2.46 -18.01
CA PRO A 197 15.48 -1.78 -18.18
C PRO A 197 15.35 -0.29 -18.50
N LEU A 198 14.18 0.16 -18.97
CA LEU A 198 13.93 1.56 -19.29
C LEU A 198 13.36 2.36 -18.10
N PHE A 199 13.14 1.70 -16.96
CA PHE A 199 12.75 2.33 -15.69
C PHE A 199 13.52 1.74 -14.49
N THR A 200 14.82 1.48 -14.68
CA THR A 200 15.68 0.77 -13.72
C THR A 200 15.56 1.26 -12.27
N ILE A 201 15.67 2.57 -12.03
CA ILE A 201 15.62 3.11 -10.67
C ILE A 201 14.21 3.04 -10.11
N TYR A 202 13.18 3.29 -10.92
CA TYR A 202 11.80 3.10 -10.46
C TYR A 202 11.55 1.66 -10.01
N ALA A 203 11.91 0.67 -10.84
CA ALA A 203 11.77 -0.74 -10.50
C ALA A 203 12.54 -1.09 -9.22
N ALA A 204 13.79 -0.64 -9.10
CA ALA A 204 14.61 -0.84 -7.90
C ALA A 204 13.97 -0.21 -6.64
N THR A 205 13.37 0.98 -6.76
CA THR A 205 12.73 1.66 -5.62
C THR A 205 11.35 1.10 -5.24
N LYS A 206 10.83 0.13 -6.00
CA LYS A 206 9.53 -0.51 -5.76
C LYS A 206 9.64 -2.01 -5.44
N ALA A 207 10.87 -2.53 -5.35
CA ALA A 207 11.19 -3.90 -4.96
C ALA A 207 11.07 -4.13 -3.45
#